data_AF-A0A447QEI6-F1
#
_entry.id   AF-A0A447QEI6-F1
#
_cell.length_a   1.000
_cell.length_b   1.000
_cell.length_c   1.000
_cell.angle_alpha   90.00
_cell.angle_beta   90.00
_cell.angle_gamma   90.00
#
_symmetry.space_group_name_H-M   'P 1'
#
loop_
_entity.id
_entity.type
_entity.pdbx_description
1 polymer ?
#
loop_
_entity_poly.entity_id
_entity_poly.type
_entity_poly.pdbx_seq_one_letter_code
_entity_poly.pdbx_strand_id
1 'polypeptide(L)'
;MCIMEDVIIYLLNVIYQGYRQSFNIKGRDSRAFYITLVVFQHLWFVFYLALKVVMNYPLLWILVMIFVLPLLASNIRRLHDGGYSGTWCFSWFCLPHLALIGAMFLPSLNNNNPYTRYPQN
;
A
#
# COMPACT_ATOMS: atom_id res chain seq x y z
N MET A 1 -11.76 -18.43 16.98
CA MET A 1 -11.03 -17.38 17.72
C MET A 1 -9.61 -17.20 17.18
N CYS A 2 -8.80 -18.26 17.03
CA CYS A 2 -7.43 -18.20 16.43
C CYS A 2 -7.32 -17.45 15.09
N ILE A 3 -8.18 -17.76 14.11
CA ILE A 3 -8.06 -17.21 12.74
C ILE A 3 -8.14 -15.67 12.71
N MET A 4 -8.93 -15.08 13.60
CA MET A 4 -9.10 -13.62 13.64
C MET A 4 -7.85 -12.93 14.20
N GLU A 5 -7.21 -13.51 15.22
CA GLU A 5 -5.96 -13.00 15.78
C GLU A 5 -4.81 -13.10 14.78
N ASP A 6 -4.72 -14.22 14.06
CA ASP A 6 -3.70 -14.42 13.02
C ASP A 6 -3.80 -13.38 11.90
N VAL A 7 -5.03 -13.05 11.48
CA VAL A 7 -5.29 -12.01 10.48
C VAL A 7 -4.91 -10.62 10.99
N ILE A 8 -5.24 -10.30 12.24
CA ILE A 8 -4.87 -9.02 12.85
C ILE A 8 -3.35 -8.89 12.94
N ILE A 9 -2.65 -9.93 13.42
CA ILE A 9 -1.19 -9.96 13.52
C ILE A 9 -0.55 -9.84 12.13
N TYR A 10 -1.12 -10.49 11.11
CA TYR A 10 -0.67 -10.34 9.73
C TYR A 10 -0.82 -8.89 9.24
N LEU A 11 -1.98 -8.27 9.43
CA LEU A 11 -2.24 -6.89 9.00
C LEU A 11 -1.30 -5.90 9.71
N LEU A 12 -1.11 -6.05 11.02
CA LEU A 12 -0.18 -5.22 11.79
C LEU A 12 1.26 -5.38 11.28
N ASN A 13 1.69 -6.60 10.96
CA ASN A 13 2.99 -6.86 10.37
C ASN A 13 3.13 -6.22 8.98
N VAL A 14 2.09 -6.26 8.15
CA VAL A 14 2.09 -5.62 6.83
C VAL A 14 2.22 -4.10 6.96
N ILE A 15 1.45 -3.50 7.86
CA ILE A 15 1.50 -2.05 8.14
C ILE A 15 2.87 -1.67 8.69
N TYR A 16 3.36 -2.37 9.71
CA TYR A 16 4.68 -2.13 10.30
C TYR A 16 5.80 -2.23 9.27
N GLN A 17 5.77 -3.26 8.42
CA GLN A 17 6.73 -3.41 7.33
C GLN A 17 6.59 -2.32 6.27
N GLY A 18 5.36 -1.90 5.96
CA GLY A 18 5.08 -0.76 5.08
C GLY A 18 5.75 0.51 5.58
N TYR A 19 5.54 0.87 6.86
CA TYR A 19 6.14 2.04 7.48
C TYR A 19 7.67 1.94 7.59
N ARG A 20 8.20 0.78 7.97
CA ARG A 20 9.65 0.54 8.05
C ARG A 20 10.33 0.73 6.70
N GLN A 21 9.64 0.38 5.61
CA GLN A 21 10.15 0.50 4.24
C GLN A 21 9.73 1.80 3.54
N SER A 22 8.95 2.68 4.20
CA SER A 22 8.57 3.97 3.63
C SER A 22 9.76 4.82 3.18
N PHE A 23 10.88 4.72 3.92
CA PHE A 23 12.11 5.45 3.62
C PHE A 23 13.12 4.63 2.81
N ASN A 24 12.84 3.35 2.55
CA ASN A 24 13.68 2.50 1.73
C ASN A 24 12.99 2.16 0.41
N ILE A 25 13.25 3.00 -0.59
CA ILE A 25 12.70 2.87 -1.95
C ILE A 25 13.38 1.72 -2.73
N LYS A 26 14.51 1.20 -2.21
CA LYS A 26 15.25 0.10 -2.84
C LYS A 26 14.65 -1.24 -2.41
N GLY A 27 13.90 -1.88 -3.30
CA GLY A 27 13.33 -3.20 -3.04
C GLY A 27 12.27 -3.60 -4.05
N ARG A 28 11.82 -4.85 -3.93
CA ARG A 28 10.71 -5.44 -4.69
C ARG A 28 9.57 -5.77 -3.73
N ASP A 29 8.34 -5.44 -4.06
CA ASP A 29 7.17 -5.75 -3.23
C ASP A 29 6.29 -6.82 -3.89
N SER A 30 5.90 -7.82 -3.09
CA SER A 30 4.94 -8.83 -3.53
C SER A 30 3.60 -8.20 -3.89
N ARG A 31 2.96 -8.71 -4.94
CA ARG A 31 1.65 -8.25 -5.39
C ARG A 31 0.60 -8.32 -4.28
N ALA A 32 0.62 -9.39 -3.47
CA ALA A 32 -0.30 -9.56 -2.35
C ALA A 32 -0.06 -8.50 -1.25
N PHE A 33 1.20 -8.19 -0.95
CA PHE A 33 1.55 -7.15 0.04
C PHE A 33 1.06 -5.77 -0.40
N TYR A 34 1.30 -5.43 -1.67
CA TYR A 34 0.81 -4.19 -2.27
C TYR A 34 -0.72 -4.11 -2.25
N ILE A 35 -1.42 -5.16 -2.68
CA ILE A 35 -2.89 -5.19 -2.68
C ILE A 35 -3.45 -5.01 -1.26
N THR A 36 -2.88 -5.69 -0.27
CA THR A 36 -3.31 -5.55 1.13
C THR A 36 -3.16 -4.11 1.62
N LEU A 37 -2.06 -3.42 1.30
CA LEU A 37 -1.87 -2.01 1.65
C LEU A 37 -2.87 -1.09 0.93
N VAL A 38 -3.16 -1.33 -0.35
CA VAL A 38 -4.14 -0.53 -1.10
C VAL A 38 -5.55 -0.71 -0.56
N VAL A 39 -5.97 -1.96 -0.30
CA VAL A 39 -7.28 -2.27 0.28
C VAL A 39 -7.39 -1.64 1.67
N PHE A 40 -6.36 -1.77 2.50
CA PHE A 40 -6.31 -1.16 3.81
C PHE A 40 -6.43 0.37 3.74
N GLN A 41 -5.70 1.03 2.84
CA GLN A 41 -5.83 2.46 2.61
C GLN A 41 -7.24 2.84 2.20
N HIS A 42 -7.86 2.06 1.31
CA HIS A 42 -9.20 2.34 0.81
C HIS A 42 -10.25 2.25 1.93
N LEU A 43 -10.19 1.20 2.75
CA LEU A 43 -11.03 1.05 3.94
C LEU A 43 -10.80 2.20 4.94
N TRP A 44 -9.54 2.59 5.15
CA TRP A 44 -9.18 3.71 6.01
C TRP A 44 -9.72 5.05 5.50
N PHE A 45 -9.69 5.27 4.19
CA PHE A 45 -10.24 6.46 3.55
C PHE A 45 -11.77 6.54 3.69
N VAL A 46 -12.47 5.42 3.50
CA VAL A 46 -13.92 5.33 3.73
C VAL A 46 -14.25 5.62 5.20
N PHE A 47 -13.46 5.08 6.14
CA PHE A 47 -13.60 5.37 7.56
C PHE A 47 -13.38 6.85 7.89
N TYR A 48 -12.37 7.49 7.27
CA TYR A 48 -12.17 8.93 7.37
C TYR A 48 -13.37 9.73 6.86
N LEU A 49 -13.96 9.36 5.73
CA LEU A 49 -15.17 10.02 5.21
C LEU A 49 -16.34 9.88 6.17
N ALA A 50 -16.55 8.69 6.73
CA ALA A 50 -17.59 8.44 7.73
C ALA A 50 -17.37 9.30 8.99
N LEU A 51 -16.14 9.37 9.51
CA LEU A 51 -15.81 10.23 10.64
C LEU A 51 -15.97 11.71 10.32
N LYS A 52 -15.63 12.16 9.11
CA LYS A 52 -15.79 13.56 8.70
C LYS A 52 -17.26 13.99 8.68
N VAL A 53 -18.16 13.07 8.28
CA VAL A 53 -19.61 13.32 8.28
C VAL A 53 -20.15 13.46 9.71
N VAL A 54 -19.64 12.65 10.64
CA VAL A 54 -20.09 12.65 12.04
C VAL A 54 -19.43 13.77 12.86
N MET A 55 -18.15 14.03 12.61
CA MET A 55 -17.30 14.94 13.37
C MET A 55 -16.57 15.89 12.42
N ASN A 56 -16.99 17.15 12.39
CA ASN A 56 -16.39 18.17 11.53
C ASN A 56 -15.13 18.78 12.16
N TYR A 57 -14.13 17.95 12.47
CA TYR A 57 -12.84 18.41 12.99
C TYR A 57 -11.88 18.79 11.85
N PRO A 58 -11.28 19.99 11.87
CA PRO A 58 -10.44 20.49 10.78
C PRO A 58 -9.12 19.72 10.62
N LEU A 59 -8.67 18.97 11.62
CA LEU A 59 -7.41 18.22 11.60
C LEU A 59 -7.55 16.73 11.24
N LEU A 60 -8.77 16.28 10.94
CA LEU A 60 -9.06 14.86 10.67
C LEU A 60 -8.30 14.32 9.44
N TRP A 61 -7.90 15.20 8.51
CA TRP A 61 -7.13 14.84 7.30
C TRP A 61 -5.73 14.32 7.61
N ILE A 62 -5.14 14.68 8.76
CA ILE A 62 -3.81 14.20 9.17
C ILE A 62 -3.82 12.67 9.30
N LEU A 63 -4.94 12.11 9.77
CA LEU A 63 -5.15 10.66 9.91
C LEU A 63 -4.99 9.92 8.56
N VAL A 64 -5.35 10.56 7.45
CA VAL A 64 -5.21 9.98 6.11
C VAL A 64 -3.76 10.08 5.64
N MET A 65 -3.10 11.22 5.90
CA MET A 65 -1.72 11.48 5.45
C MET A 65 -0.69 10.50 6.00
N ILE A 66 -0.87 10.04 7.25
CA ILE A 66 0.07 9.10 7.88
C ILE A 66 0.16 7.81 7.04
N PHE A 67 -0.95 7.32 6.48
CA PHE A 67 -0.98 6.09 5.69
C PHE A 67 -0.67 6.28 4.20
N VAL A 68 -0.59 7.52 3.71
CA VAL A 68 -0.17 7.79 2.32
C VAL A 68 1.31 7.46 2.11
N LEU A 69 2.16 7.70 3.09
CA LEU A 69 3.61 7.44 3.04
C LEU A 69 3.97 5.98 2.71
N PRO A 70 3.53 4.97 3.49
CA PRO A 70 3.86 3.57 3.21
C PRO A 70 3.30 3.09 1.87
N LEU A 71 2.16 3.64 1.46
CA LEU A 71 1.52 3.31 0.19
C LEU A 71 2.29 3.86 -1.02
N LEU A 72 2.74 5.11 -0.94
CA LEU A 72 3.55 5.75 -1.98
C LEU A 72 4.87 4.99 -2.16
N ALA A 73 5.53 4.66 -1.06
CA ALA A 73 6.77 3.90 -1.08
C ALA A 73 6.59 2.47 -1.64
N SER A 74 5.48 1.80 -1.34
CA SER A 74 5.16 0.49 -1.92
C SER A 74 4.81 0.59 -3.41
N ASN A 75 4.11 1.65 -3.84
CA ASN A 75 3.81 1.91 -5.25
C ASN A 75 5.10 2.10 -6.07
N ILE A 76 6.04 2.92 -5.59
CA ILE A 76 7.33 3.11 -6.26
C ILE A 76 8.10 1.79 -6.40
N ARG A 77 8.12 0.95 -5.35
CA ARG A 77 8.75 -0.37 -5.39
C ARG A 77 8.08 -1.29 -6.41
N ARG A 78 6.75 -1.28 -6.48
CA ARG A 78 5.98 -2.08 -7.45
C ARG A 78 6.20 -1.64 -8.89
N LEU A 79 6.35 -0.34 -9.11
CA LEU A 79 6.61 0.25 -10.41
C LEU A 79 8.03 -0.09 -10.89
N HIS A 80 8.99 -0.05 -9.97
CA HIS A 80 10.36 -0.53 -10.21
C HIS A 80 10.41 -2.04 -10.50
N ASP A 81 9.51 -2.85 -9.91
CA ASP A 81 9.38 -4.27 -10.23
C ASP A 81 8.90 -4.56 -11.66
N GLY A 82 8.05 -3.69 -12.20
CA GLY A 82 7.63 -3.75 -13.58
C GLY A 82 8.66 -3.16 -14.57
N GLY A 83 9.81 -2.68 -14.10
CA GLY A 83 10.83 -2.03 -14.93
C GLY A 83 10.53 -0.57 -15.27
N TYR A 84 9.55 0.05 -14.62
CA TYR A 84 9.19 1.45 -14.84
C TYR A 84 9.93 2.38 -13.89
N SER A 85 10.16 3.62 -14.34
CA SER A 85 10.75 4.67 -13.50
C SER A 85 9.82 5.01 -12.34
N GLY A 86 10.36 5.09 -11.11
CA GLY A 86 9.60 5.48 -9.91
C GLY A 86 8.92 6.86 -10.00
N THR A 87 9.30 7.67 -10.99
CA THR A 87 8.65 8.94 -11.34
C THR A 87 7.21 8.77 -11.82
N TRP A 88 6.82 7.59 -12.34
CA TRP A 88 5.43 7.28 -12.65
C TRP A 88 4.53 7.31 -11.39
N CYS A 89 5.11 7.28 -10.19
CA CYS A 89 4.37 7.51 -8.96
C CYS A 89 3.72 8.90 -8.91
N PHE A 90 4.25 9.91 -9.61
CA PHE A 90 3.61 11.23 -9.71
C PHE A 90 2.26 11.21 -10.43
N SER A 91 1.99 10.19 -11.26
CA SER A 91 0.64 9.99 -11.84
C SER A 91 -0.44 9.86 -10.76
N TRP A 92 -0.06 9.48 -9.54
CA TRP A 92 -0.91 9.51 -8.37
C TRP A 92 -1.53 10.88 -8.09
N PHE A 93 -0.78 11.96 -8.24
CA PHE A 93 -1.28 13.31 -7.93
C PHE A 93 -2.40 13.72 -8.89
N CYS A 94 -2.35 13.24 -10.13
CA CYS A 94 -3.37 13.52 -11.13
C CYS A 94 -4.54 12.53 -11.02
N LEU A 95 -4.25 11.23 -10.86
CA LEU A 95 -5.22 10.14 -10.90
C LEU A 95 -4.85 9.06 -9.86
N PRO A 96 -5.12 9.31 -8.56
CA PRO A 96 -4.62 8.49 -7.46
C PRO A 96 -5.12 7.04 -7.56
N HIS A 97 -6.39 6.85 -7.90
CA HIS A 97 -6.98 5.52 -7.98
C HIS A 97 -6.57 4.75 -9.24
N LEU A 98 -6.38 5.42 -10.39
CA LEU A 98 -5.95 4.74 -11.61
C LEU A 98 -4.48 4.34 -11.56
N ALA A 99 -3.61 5.18 -10.99
CA ALA A 99 -2.20 4.86 -10.78
C ALA A 99 -2.02 3.64 -9.86
N LEU A 100 -2.83 3.57 -8.80
CA LEU A 100 -2.89 2.44 -7.88
C LEU A 100 -3.31 1.14 -8.55
N ILE A 101 -4.44 1.19 -9.24
CA ILE A 101 -5.05 0.02 -9.88
C ILE A 101 -4.14 -0.45 -11.02
N GLY A 102 -3.58 0.47 -11.81
CA GLY A 102 -2.61 0.16 -12.85
C GLY A 102 -1.40 -0.62 -12.32
N ALA A 103 -0.80 -0.17 -11.22
CA ALA A 103 0.31 -0.85 -10.56
C ALA A 103 -0.01 -2.27 -10.07
N MET A 104 -1.29 -2.61 -9.81
CA MET A 104 -1.71 -3.98 -9.48
C MET A 104 -1.64 -4.93 -10.67
N PHE A 105 -1.83 -4.44 -11.90
CA PHE A 105 -1.85 -5.23 -13.11
C PHE A 105 -0.50 -5.29 -13.82
N LEU A 106 0.50 -4.53 -13.35
CA LEU A 106 1.85 -4.61 -13.89
C LEU A 106 2.45 -6.02 -13.66
N PRO A 107 2.85 -6.72 -14.75
CA PRO A 107 3.58 -7.97 -14.64
C PRO A 107 4.96 -7.71 -14.03
N SER A 108 5.40 -8.59 -13.13
CA SER A 108 6.76 -8.53 -12.59
C SER A 108 7.73 -8.92 -13.70
N LEU A 109 8.76 -8.10 -13.95
CA LEU A 109 9.77 -8.38 -14.97
C LEU A 109 10.61 -9.64 -14.65
N ASN A 110 10.58 -10.11 -13.40
CA ASN A 110 11.28 -11.32 -12.95
C ASN A 110 10.31 -12.22 -12.16
N ASN A 111 10.11 -13.46 -12.62
CA ASN A 111 9.29 -14.48 -11.96
C ASN A 111 10.01 -15.16 -10.78
N ASN A 112 11.33 -14.99 -10.70
CA ASN A 112 12.16 -15.46 -9.61
C ASN A 112 12.33 -14.30 -8.62
N ASN A 113 11.29 -14.04 -7.82
CA ASN A 113 11.36 -13.01 -6.79
C ASN A 113 11.87 -13.63 -5.48
N PRO A 114 13.17 -13.48 -5.11
CA PRO A 114 13.68 -13.98 -3.84
C PRO A 114 13.07 -13.27 -2.61
N TYR A 115 12.28 -12.21 -2.83
CA TYR A 115 11.61 -11.44 -1.80
C TYR A 115 10.11 -11.75 -1.67
N THR A 116 9.59 -12.80 -2.31
CA THR A 116 8.28 -13.37 -1.92
C THR A 116 8.42 -13.95 -0.51
N ARG A 117 8.21 -13.11 0.52
CA ARG A 117 8.23 -13.51 1.93
C ARG A 117 7.02 -14.34 2.37
N TYR A 118 6.00 -14.47 1.51
CA TYR A 118 4.81 -15.25 1.78
C TYR A 118 4.69 -16.38 0.76
N PRO A 119 4.44 -17.63 1.21
CA PRO A 119 4.18 -18.74 0.30
C PRO A 119 2.93 -18.41 -0.53
N GLN A 120 3.04 -18.61 -1.84
CA GLN A 120 1.89 -18.58 -2.73
C GLN A 120 1.22 -19.95 -2.60
N ASN A 121 0.21 -20.02 -1.72
CA ASN A 121 -0.71 -21.16 -1.68
C ASN A 121 -1.60 -21.15 -2.92
#